data_AF-A0A1S8TM96-F1
#
_entry.id   AF-A0A1S8TM96-F1
#
_cell.length_a   1.000
_cell.length_b   1.000
_cell.length_c   1.000
_cell.angle_alpha   90.00
_cell.angle_beta   90.00
_cell.angle_gamma   90.00
#
_symmetry.space_group_name_H-M   'P 1'
#
loop_
_entity.id
_entity.type
_entity.pdbx_description
1 polymer ?
#
loop_
_entity_poly.entity_id
_entity_poly.type
_entity_poly.pdbx_seq_one_letter_code
_entity_poly.pdbx_strand_id
1 'polypeptide(L)' 'MSTWSCNQQVCASCRYWCGARSIDFMANFFDAKEEKGECAGPSGSFRGIEMWESSSCSVWEAFRKE' A
#
# COMPACT_ATOMS: atom_id res chain seq x y z
N MET A 1 -0.86 -11.21 -9.65
CA MET A 1 0.04 -11.27 -8.48
C MET A 1 1.28 -10.48 -8.82
N SER A 2 1.57 -9.47 -8.00
CA SER A 2 2.62 -8.48 -8.28
C SER A 2 3.44 -8.22 -7.02
N THR A 3 4.76 -8.22 -7.15
CA THR A 3 5.67 -7.90 -6.05
C THR A 3 6.13 -6.45 -6.15
N TRP A 4 6.05 -5.73 -5.04
CA TRP A 4 6.39 -4.32 -4.92
C TRP A 4 7.46 -4.10 -3.85
N SER A 5 8.29 -3.07 -4.02
CA SER A 5 9.24 -2.60 -3.03
C SER A 5 8.72 -1.37 -2.29
N CYS A 6 9.14 -1.18 -1.04
CA CYS A 6 8.89 0.04 -0.28
C CYS A 6 9.30 1.32 -1.04
N ASN A 7 10.35 1.24 -1.88
CA ASN A 7 10.86 2.37 -2.66
C ASN A 7 9.92 2.87 -3.75
N GLN A 8 8.95 2.05 -4.19
CA GLN A 8 8.02 2.44 -5.27
C GLN A 8 6.87 3.33 -4.78
N GLN A 9 6.62 3.39 -3.47
CA GLN A 9 5.60 4.25 -2.85
C GLN A 9 4.19 4.12 -3.47
N VAL A 10 3.74 2.89 -3.65
CA VAL A 10 2.41 2.55 -4.19
C VAL A 10 1.49 2.04 -3.08
N CYS A 11 0.21 1.85 -3.37
CA CYS A 11 -0.79 1.34 -2.43
C CYS A 11 -0.36 -0.01 -1.83
N ALA A 12 0.17 -0.92 -2.65
CA ALA A 12 0.69 -2.21 -2.19
C ALA A 12 1.76 -2.09 -1.09
N SER A 13 2.59 -1.04 -1.13
CA SER A 13 3.62 -0.77 -0.12
C SER A 13 3.20 0.25 0.94
N CYS A 14 1.99 0.81 0.84
CA CYS A 14 1.46 1.80 1.77
C CYS A 14 0.87 1.15 3.01
N ARG A 15 1.08 1.72 4.20
CA ARG A 15 0.47 1.23 5.46
C ARG A 15 -1.06 1.31 5.50
N TYR A 16 -1.64 2.17 4.67
CA TYR A 16 -3.08 2.47 4.70
C TYR A 16 -3.91 1.66 3.71
N TRP A 17 -3.28 0.91 2.80
CA TRP A 17 -4.02 0.09 1.85
C TRP A 17 -4.52 -1.18 2.53
N CYS A 18 -5.77 -1.55 2.30
CA CYS A 18 -6.43 -2.69 2.95
C CYS A 18 -6.56 -3.92 2.05
N GLY A 19 -6.02 -3.89 0.83
CA GLY A 19 -5.98 -5.07 -0.06
C GLY A 19 -5.07 -6.18 0.47
N ALA A 20 -5.43 -7.44 0.18
CA ALA A 20 -4.69 -8.59 0.67
C ALA A 20 -3.26 -8.62 0.11
N ARG A 21 -2.27 -8.69 1.01
CA ARG A 21 -0.85 -8.78 0.65
C ARG A 21 -0.04 -9.57 1.67
N SER A 22 1.04 -10.19 1.21
CA SER A 22 2.11 -10.66 2.09
C SER A 22 3.13 -9.54 2.26
N ILE A 23 3.62 -9.34 3.48
CA ILE A 23 4.62 -8.33 3.80
C ILE A 23 5.80 -9.06 4.42
N ASP A 24 7.01 -8.83 3.92
CA ASP A 24 8.20 -9.41 4.53
C ASP A 24 8.44 -8.80 5.94
N PHE A 25 9.25 -9.48 6.75
CA PHE A 25 9.47 -9.07 8.14
C PHE A 25 10.01 -7.63 8.27
N MET A 26 10.77 -7.16 7.28
CA MET A 26 11.35 -5.81 7.26
C MET A 26 10.46 -4.78 6.55
N ALA A 27 9.33 -5.18 5.96
CA ALA A 27 8.47 -4.33 5.13
C ALA A 27 9.21 -3.63 3.97
N ASN A 28 10.17 -4.34 3.37
CA ASN A 28 10.88 -3.93 2.16
C ASN A 28 10.18 -4.42 0.90
N PHE A 29 9.51 -5.57 0.98
CA PHE A 29 8.85 -6.22 -0.15
C PHE A 29 7.42 -6.59 0.21
N PHE A 30 6.53 -6.36 -0.74
CA PHE A 30 5.09 -6.50 -0.62
C PHE A 30 4.58 -7.33 -1.78
N ASP A 31 4.03 -8.51 -1.49
CA ASP A 31 3.42 -9.38 -2.49
C ASP A 31 1.91 -9.16 -2.48
N ALA A 32 1.40 -8.44 -3.48
CA ALA A 32 -0.02 -8.15 -3.62
C ALA A 32 -0.75 -9.40 -4.14
N LYS A 33 -1.66 -9.93 -3.31
CA LYS A 33 -2.52 -11.07 -3.66
C LYS A 33 -3.76 -10.63 -4.41
N GLU A 34 -4.21 -9.41 -4.15
CA GLU A 34 -5.31 -8.74 -4.84
C GLU A 34 -4.78 -7.55 -5.63
N GLU A 35 -5.40 -7.28 -6.78
CA GLU A 35 -5.07 -6.11 -7.61
C GLU A 35 -5.64 -4.82 -7.02
N LYS A 36 -6.64 -4.92 -6.15
CA LYS A 36 -7.36 -3.80 -5.58
C LYS A 36 -7.61 -3.95 -4.09
N GLY A 37 -7.80 -2.82 -3.42
CA GLY A 37 -8.17 -2.77 -2.02
C GLY A 37 -8.53 -1.37 -1.58
N GLU A 38 -9.34 -1.25 -0.53
CA GLU A 38 -9.75 0.04 0.01
C GLU A 38 -8.58 0.80 0.63
N CYS A 39 -8.58 2.13 0.51
CA CYS A 39 -7.65 3.01 1.22
C CYS A 39 -8.24 3.43 2.57
N ALA A 40 -7.55 3.15 3.67
CA ALA A 40 -7.89 3.59 5.03
C ALA A 40 -7.02 4.77 5.52
N GLY A 41 -6.54 5.60 4.58
CA GLY A 41 -5.66 6.73 4.90
C GLY A 41 -6.35 7.87 5.68
N PRO A 42 -5.57 8.86 6.14
CA PRO A 42 -6.09 10.01 6.89
C PRO A 42 -6.91 10.96 6.01
N SER A 43 -7.56 11.95 6.61
CA SER A 43 -8.29 12.99 5.87
C SER A 43 -7.40 13.66 4.82
N GLY A 44 -7.88 13.76 3.58
CA GLY A 44 -7.11 14.22 2.43
C GLY A 44 -6.46 13.11 1.60
N SER A 45 -6.51 11.86 2.08
CA SER A 45 -6.28 10.68 1.24
C SER A 45 -7.55 10.28 0.50
N PHE A 46 -7.44 9.22 -0.29
CA PHE A 46 -8.56 8.57 -0.95
C PHE A 46 -9.32 7.62 -0.01
N ARG A 47 -9.55 8.05 1.23
CA ARG A 47 -10.15 7.22 2.28
C ARG A 47 -11.51 6.67 1.85
N GLY A 48 -11.70 5.35 1.98
CA GLY A 48 -12.94 4.64 1.60
C GLY A 48 -13.06 4.37 0.10
N ILE A 49 -12.04 4.69 -0.71
CA ILE A 49 -12.03 4.43 -2.15
C ILE A 49 -11.24 3.16 -2.43
N GLU A 50 -11.77 2.30 -3.29
CA GLU A 50 -11.05 1.15 -3.85
C GLU A 50 -9.92 1.61 -4.77
N MET A 51 -8.69 1.24 -4.43
CA MET A 51 -7.48 1.60 -5.14
C MET A 51 -6.74 0.39 -5.66
N TRP A 52 -6.16 0.55 -6.85
CA TRP A 52 -5.25 -0.43 -7.42
C TRP A 52 -3.96 -0.49 -6.59
N GLU A 53 -3.43 -1.70 -6.42
CA GLU A 53 -2.15 -2.02 -5.79
C GLU A 53 -0.97 -1.14 -6.26
N SER A 54 -0.99 -0.73 -7.53
CA SER A 54 0.01 0.05 -8.26
C SER A 54 -0.20 1.56 -8.19
N SER A 55 -1.35 2.01 -7.67
CA SER A 55 -1.64 3.45 -7.54
C SER A 55 -0.76 4.11 -6.48
N SER A 56 -0.35 5.36 -6.70
CA SER A 56 0.42 6.15 -5.75
C SER A 56 -0.33 7.44 -5.39
N CYS A 57 0.02 8.03 -4.24
CA CYS A 57 -0.54 9.30 -3.80
C CYS A 57 0.47 10.06 -2.93
N SER A 58 0.28 11.37 -2.78
CA SER A 58 1.16 12.24 -1.99
C SER A 58 1.11 12.00 -0.47
N VAL A 59 0.11 11.26 0.00
CA VAL A 59 -0.10 10.91 1.41
C VAL A 59 0.32 9.48 1.73
N TRP A 60 1.15 8.88 0.86
CA TRP A 60 1.73 7.56 1.09
C TRP A 60 2.56 7.56 2.38
N GLU A 61 2.43 6.48 3.15
CA GLU A 61 3.26 6.27 4.33
C GLU A 61 3.76 4.83 4.42
N ALA A 62 5.04 4.69 4.80
CA ALA A 62 5.66 3.41 5.07
C ALA A 62 5.09 2.72 6.33
N PHE A 63 5.28 1.40 6.42
CA PHE A 63 4.88 0.60 7.58
C PHE A 63 5.68 0.88 8.84
N ARG A 64 6.97 1.20 8.70
CA ARG A 64 7.86 1.60 9.79
C ARG A 64 8.37 3.00 9.48
N LYS A 65 8.12 3.94 10.39
CA LYS A 65 8.90 5.17 10.48
C LYS A 65 10.13 4.80 11.30
N GLU A 66 11.32 5.12 10.79
CA GLU A 66 12.52 5.21 11.65
C GLU A 66 12.25 6.18 12.82
#